data_AF-A0AAW0ABU4-F1
#
_entry.id   AF-A0AAW0ABU4-F1
#
_cell.length_a   1.000
_cell.length_b   1.000
_cell.length_c   1.000
_cell.angle_alpha   90.00
_cell.angle_beta   90.00
_cell.angle_gamma   90.00
#
_symmetry.space_group_name_H-M   'P 1'
#
loop_
_entity.id
_entity.type
_entity.pdbx_description
1 polymer ?
#
loop_
_entity_poly.entity_id
_entity_poly.type
_entity_poly.pdbx_seq_one_letter_code
_entity_poly.pdbx_strand_id
1 'polypeptide(L)'
;MTAFCWTIPPRSPSPVSPTVDVTPLLRNNDVPCDFEIPYIHDILSTGQFEVDDLNIQIGHVVVVLARLVRKRDAALENIRQHRAIISPVRRLPAELVCEIASLSVARDRRPPWCLAQICRSWRSFVLGSSGLWTDIYIPSLGHGRNLYPRFQTLLARSGSAPLNVCWAPRPRLNETVDVPDANCVRSVVAHSPRWRSLRLDFTAGIGVLRWLSTASGNLRALQICEVIEKERDGPRLP
;
A
#
# COMPACT_ATOMS: atom_id res chain seq x y z
N MET A 1 -8.89 -18.90 39.63
CA MET A 1 -8.25 -20.19 39.95
C MET A 1 -9.27 -21.29 39.66
N THR A 2 -9.18 -21.91 38.49
CA THR A 2 -9.94 -23.13 38.15
C THR A 2 -9.04 -23.97 37.26
N ALA A 3 -8.33 -24.92 37.87
CA ALA A 3 -7.49 -25.88 37.17
C ALA A 3 -8.38 -27.00 36.62
N PHE A 4 -8.43 -27.16 35.31
CA PHE A 4 -9.02 -28.33 34.66
C PHE A 4 -8.02 -29.48 34.77
N CYS A 5 -8.27 -30.40 35.70
CA CYS A 5 -7.53 -31.64 35.86
C CYS A 5 -7.96 -32.61 34.74
N TRP A 6 -7.07 -32.85 33.79
CA TRP A 6 -7.24 -33.90 32.79
C TRP A 6 -6.67 -35.21 33.36
N THR A 7 -7.54 -36.08 33.87
CA THR A 7 -7.20 -37.46 34.21
C THR A 7 -7.06 -38.27 32.92
N ILE A 8 -5.85 -38.76 32.66
CA ILE A 8 -5.55 -39.72 31.59
C ILE A 8 -6.21 -41.05 31.96
N PRO A 9 -7.05 -41.66 31.11
CA PRO A 9 -7.62 -42.97 31.39
C PRO A 9 -6.52 -44.06 31.35
N PRO A 10 -6.61 -45.11 32.18
CA PRO A 10 -5.60 -46.16 32.23
C PRO A 10 -5.55 -46.90 30.88
N ARG A 11 -4.33 -47.14 30.38
CA ARG A 11 -4.10 -48.00 29.21
C ARG A 11 -4.70 -49.37 29.46
N SER A 12 -5.65 -49.77 28.62
CA SER A 12 -6.15 -51.14 28.57
C SER A 12 -5.01 -52.10 28.20
N PRO A 13 -4.93 -53.30 28.81
CA PRO A 13 -3.88 -54.27 28.51
C PRO A 13 -4.07 -54.79 27.08
N SER A 14 -3.01 -54.71 26.28
CA SER A 14 -2.95 -55.24 24.92
C SER A 14 -3.04 -56.78 24.93
N PRO A 15 -3.85 -57.41 24.06
CA PRO A 15 -3.84 -58.86 23.91
C PRO A 15 -2.57 -59.29 23.17
N VAL A 16 -1.81 -60.19 23.79
CA VAL A 16 -0.59 -60.78 23.21
C VAL A 16 -1.00 -61.94 22.30
N SER A 17 -1.12 -61.67 20.99
CA SER A 17 -1.18 -62.70 19.95
C SER A 17 0.23 -63.01 19.42
N PRO A 18 0.53 -64.25 18.99
CA PRO A 18 1.85 -64.62 18.48
C PRO A 18 2.13 -63.81 17.19
N THR A 19 3.06 -62.86 17.28
CA THR A 19 3.40 -61.95 16.19
C THR A 19 4.24 -62.68 15.14
N VAL A 20 3.67 -62.93 13.96
CA VAL A 20 4.45 -63.29 12.76
C VAL A 20 5.32 -62.07 12.43
N ASP A 21 6.65 -62.24 12.44
CA ASP A 21 7.57 -61.16 12.12
C ASP A 21 7.66 -60.98 10.60
N VAL A 22 6.93 -59.98 10.07
CA VAL A 22 6.94 -59.62 8.65
C VAL A 22 8.10 -58.68 8.27
N THR A 23 8.96 -58.30 9.23
CA THR A 23 10.11 -57.40 8.98
C THR A 23 11.08 -57.90 7.89
N PRO A 24 11.34 -59.22 7.73
CA PRO A 24 12.14 -59.73 6.61
C PRO A 24 11.52 -59.46 5.24
N LEU A 25 10.19 -59.61 5.11
CA LEU A 25 9.44 -59.31 3.88
C LEU A 25 9.43 -57.82 3.54
N LEU A 26 9.62 -56.95 4.55
CA LEU A 26 9.76 -55.51 4.33
C LEU A 26 11.18 -55.12 3.88
N ARG A 27 12.16 -56.00 4.06
CA ARG A 27 13.58 -55.76 3.72
C ARG A 27 14.01 -56.44 2.43
N ASN A 28 13.33 -57.53 2.05
CA ASN A 28 13.62 -58.35 0.87
C ASN A 28 12.36 -58.50 -0.01
N ASN A 29 12.52 -58.77 -1.30
CA ASN A 29 11.40 -58.95 -2.24
C ASN A 29 10.87 -60.40 -2.26
N ASP A 30 10.88 -61.07 -1.11
CA ASP A 30 10.41 -62.45 -0.97
C ASP A 30 8.88 -62.50 -0.99
N VAL A 31 8.31 -63.55 -1.58
CA VAL A 31 6.85 -63.71 -1.70
C VAL A 31 6.28 -64.15 -0.34
N PRO A 32 5.25 -63.47 0.21
CA PRO A 32 4.60 -63.90 1.44
C PRO A 32 3.98 -65.29 1.27
N CYS A 33 4.14 -66.16 2.26
CA CYS A 33 3.49 -67.46 2.27
C CYS A 33 1.99 -67.33 2.62
N ASP A 34 1.21 -68.38 2.32
CA ASP A 34 -0.25 -68.39 2.52
C ASP A 34 -0.69 -68.13 3.97
N PHE A 35 0.19 -68.36 4.96
CA PHE A 35 -0.07 -68.07 6.37
C PHE A 35 0.23 -66.61 6.76
N GLU A 36 1.12 -65.92 6.03
CA GLU A 36 1.47 -64.52 6.26
C GLU A 36 0.44 -63.56 5.65
N ILE A 37 -0.21 -63.97 4.55
CA ILE A 37 -1.18 -63.14 3.81
C ILE A 37 -2.35 -62.68 4.71
N PRO A 38 -3.06 -63.55 5.46
CA PRO A 38 -4.16 -63.11 6.33
C PRO A 38 -3.69 -62.18 7.46
N TYR A 39 -2.50 -62.41 7.99
CA TYR A 39 -1.91 -61.57 9.03
C TYR A 39 -1.54 -60.18 8.50
N ILE A 40 -0.99 -60.10 7.29
CA ILE A 40 -0.72 -58.82 6.61
C ILE A 40 -2.04 -58.07 6.35
N HIS A 41 -3.10 -58.76 5.92
CA HIS A 41 -4.42 -58.15 5.77
C HIS A 41 -5.00 -57.59 7.08
N ASP A 42 -4.79 -58.27 8.21
CA ASP A 42 -5.21 -57.80 9.53
C ASP A 42 -4.43 -56.54 9.96
N ILE A 43 -3.11 -56.52 9.75
CA ILE A 43 -2.26 -55.34 9.97
C ILE A 43 -2.76 -54.15 9.12
N LEU A 44 -3.01 -54.39 7.83
CA LEU A 44 -3.49 -53.34 6.91
C LEU A 44 -4.86 -52.82 7.33
N SER A 45 -5.76 -53.70 7.75
CA SER A 45 -7.11 -53.32 8.20
C SER A 45 -7.06 -52.49 9.49
N THR A 46 -6.23 -52.92 10.44
CA THR A 46 -6.01 -52.20 11.70
C THR A 46 -5.37 -50.83 11.46
N GLY A 47 -4.32 -50.80 10.63
CA GLY A 47 -3.64 -49.54 10.25
C GLY A 47 -4.57 -48.59 9.49
N GLN A 48 -5.44 -49.10 8.62
CA GLN A 48 -6.41 -48.28 7.90
C GLN A 48 -7.44 -47.67 8.87
N PHE A 49 -7.92 -48.44 9.84
CA PHE A 49 -8.84 -47.93 10.87
C PHE A 49 -8.21 -46.80 11.70
N GLU A 50 -6.94 -46.95 12.10
CA GLU A 50 -6.21 -45.91 12.85
C GLU A 50 -6.03 -44.63 12.01
N VAL A 51 -5.68 -44.76 10.73
CA VAL A 51 -5.58 -43.62 9.80
C VAL A 51 -6.92 -42.90 9.65
N ASP A 52 -8.01 -43.65 9.52
CA ASP A 52 -9.35 -43.08 9.37
C ASP A 52 -9.79 -42.33 10.64
N ASP A 53 -9.54 -42.88 11.82
CA ASP A 53 -9.81 -42.20 13.10
C ASP A 53 -8.99 -40.92 13.24
N LEU A 54 -7.70 -40.95 12.93
CA LEU A 54 -6.84 -39.76 12.97
C LEU A 54 -7.33 -38.68 11.98
N ASN A 55 -7.76 -39.06 10.79
CA ASN A 55 -8.33 -38.13 9.81
C ASN A 55 -9.61 -37.46 10.32
N ILE A 56 -10.47 -38.20 11.03
CA ILE A 56 -11.66 -37.64 11.68
C ILE A 56 -11.24 -36.63 12.75
N GLN A 57 -10.29 -36.99 13.64
CA GLN A 57 -9.79 -36.08 14.67
C GLN A 57 -9.15 -34.81 14.08
N ILE A 58 -8.34 -34.95 13.02
CA ILE A 58 -7.76 -33.82 12.27
C ILE A 58 -8.89 -32.94 11.71
N GLY A 59 -9.90 -33.53 11.07
CA GLY A 59 -11.06 -32.81 10.55
C GLY A 59 -11.77 -31.99 11.64
N HIS A 60 -11.99 -32.60 12.80
CA HIS A 60 -12.57 -31.91 13.96
C HIS A 60 -11.72 -30.72 14.43
N VAL A 61 -10.41 -30.90 14.58
CA VAL A 61 -9.50 -29.83 15.00
C VAL A 61 -9.46 -28.70 13.96
N VAL A 62 -9.43 -29.03 12.67
CA VAL A 62 -9.47 -28.05 11.56
C VAL A 62 -10.75 -27.21 11.63
N VAL A 63 -11.92 -27.83 11.86
CA VAL A 63 -13.19 -27.11 12.00
C VAL A 63 -13.18 -26.18 13.22
N VAL A 64 -12.69 -26.66 14.37
CA VAL A 64 -12.57 -25.85 15.59
C VAL A 64 -11.61 -24.69 15.38
N LEU A 65 -10.46 -24.93 14.76
CA LEU A 65 -9.46 -23.91 14.44
C LEU A 65 -10.05 -22.84 13.52
N ALA A 66 -10.72 -23.24 12.45
CA ALA A 66 -11.36 -22.31 11.52
C ALA A 66 -12.40 -21.41 12.22
N ARG A 67 -13.17 -21.96 13.17
CA ARG A 67 -14.11 -21.19 13.99
C ARG A 67 -13.39 -20.20 14.91
N LEU A 68 -12.31 -20.62 15.57
CA LEU A 68 -11.55 -19.77 16.49
C LEU A 68 -10.82 -18.65 15.75
N VAL A 69 -10.24 -18.93 14.58
CA VAL A 69 -9.63 -17.92 13.70
C VAL A 69 -10.67 -16.86 13.31
N ARG A 70 -11.85 -17.27 12.85
CA ARG A 70 -12.95 -16.33 12.55
C ARG A 70 -13.35 -15.48 13.75
N LYS A 71 -13.48 -16.07 14.94
CA LYS A 71 -13.79 -15.34 16.18
C LYS A 71 -12.69 -14.34 16.55
N ARG A 72 -11.41 -14.74 16.44
CA ARG A 72 -10.25 -13.87 16.67
C ARG A 72 -10.29 -12.68 15.71
N ASP A 73 -10.49 -12.92 14.42
CA ASP A 73 -10.44 -11.88 13.40
C ASP A 73 -11.59 -10.88 13.59
N ALA A 74 -12.80 -11.37 13.93
CA ALA A 74 -13.92 -10.50 14.30
C ALA A 74 -13.63 -9.65 15.55
N ALA A 75 -12.97 -10.23 16.58
CA ALA A 75 -12.57 -9.50 17.77
C ALA A 75 -11.49 -8.44 17.49
N LEU A 76 -10.50 -8.77 16.64
CA LEU A 76 -9.47 -7.82 16.21
C LEU A 76 -10.07 -6.66 15.43
N GLU A 77 -11.02 -6.92 14.54
CA GLU A 77 -11.73 -5.87 13.82
C GLU A 77 -12.55 -4.99 14.77
N ASN A 78 -13.24 -5.59 15.75
CA ASN A 78 -13.96 -4.84 16.79
C ASN A 78 -13.03 -3.91 17.58
N ILE A 79 -11.88 -4.41 18.03
CA ILE A 79 -10.84 -3.62 18.72
C ILE A 79 -10.34 -2.48 17.82
N ARG A 80 -10.03 -2.78 16.55
CA ARG A 80 -9.56 -1.80 15.58
C ARG A 80 -10.56 -0.66 15.39
N GLN A 81 -11.84 -0.98 15.22
CA GLN A 81 -12.90 0.02 15.06
C GLN A 81 -13.03 0.92 16.29
N HIS A 82 -13.03 0.34 17.50
CA HIS A 82 -13.11 1.12 18.74
C HIS A 82 -11.86 1.98 18.98
N ARG A 83 -10.66 1.45 18.72
CA ARG A 83 -9.41 2.24 18.75
C ARG A 83 -9.45 3.40 17.76
N ALA A 84 -9.99 3.19 16.56
CA ALA A 84 -10.14 4.25 15.58
C ALA A 84 -11.10 5.35 16.05
N ILE A 85 -12.17 5.01 16.78
CA ILE A 85 -13.13 5.97 17.37
C ILE A 85 -12.47 6.85 18.43
N ILE A 86 -11.69 6.28 19.33
CA ILE A 86 -11.01 7.03 20.41
C ILE A 86 -9.66 7.62 19.98
N SER A 87 -9.26 7.45 18.71
CA SER A 87 -7.98 7.94 18.21
C SER A 87 -7.86 9.46 18.42
N PRO A 88 -6.72 9.96 18.96
CA PRO A 88 -6.47 11.38 19.15
C PRO A 88 -6.66 12.21 17.87
N VAL A 89 -6.41 11.60 16.71
CA VAL A 89 -6.58 12.21 15.38
C VAL A 89 -8.00 12.70 15.12
N ARG A 90 -9.03 12.07 15.73
CA ARG A 90 -10.44 12.49 15.62
C ARG A 90 -10.79 13.66 16.54
N ARG A 91 -9.95 13.97 17.53
CA ARG A 91 -10.14 15.06 18.51
C ARG A 91 -9.29 16.29 18.21
N LEU A 92 -8.44 16.23 17.18
CA LEU A 92 -7.64 17.39 16.78
C LEU A 92 -8.56 18.51 16.28
N PRO A 93 -8.41 19.73 16.81
CA PRO A 93 -9.03 20.91 16.25
C PRO A 93 -8.65 21.12 14.78
N ALA A 94 -9.52 21.82 14.04
CA ALA A 94 -9.35 22.06 12.62
C ALA A 94 -8.04 22.79 12.30
N GLU A 95 -7.63 23.72 13.17
CA GLU A 95 -6.42 24.51 13.02
C GLU A 95 -5.18 23.62 12.99
N LEU A 96 -5.10 22.64 13.89
CA LEU A 96 -3.97 21.72 13.95
C LEU A 96 -3.92 20.77 12.75
N VAL A 97 -5.08 20.37 12.22
CA VAL A 97 -5.13 19.55 11.00
C VAL A 97 -4.61 20.33 9.80
N CYS A 98 -5.04 21.59 9.66
CA CYS A 98 -4.52 22.48 8.64
C CYS A 98 -3.03 22.73 8.80
N GLU A 99 -2.53 22.93 10.01
CA GLU A 99 -1.11 23.14 10.29
C GLU A 99 -0.26 21.91 9.92
N ILE A 100 -0.69 20.71 10.33
CA ILE A 100 -0.04 19.45 9.93
C ILE A 100 -0.01 19.32 8.40
N ALA A 101 -1.11 19.67 7.73
CA ALA A 101 -1.18 19.62 6.27
C ALA A 101 -0.24 20.64 5.62
N SER A 102 -0.20 21.88 6.11
CA SER A 102 0.71 22.92 5.64
C SER A 102 2.17 22.48 5.79
N LEU A 103 2.55 21.93 6.94
CA LEU A 103 3.89 21.41 7.19
C LEU A 103 4.24 20.23 6.25
N SER A 104 3.29 19.34 6.00
CA SER A 104 3.49 18.23 5.06
C SER A 104 3.71 18.73 3.62
N VAL A 105 2.93 19.72 3.18
CA VAL A 105 3.08 20.34 1.86
C VAL A 105 4.43 21.06 1.76
N ALA A 106 4.82 21.83 2.77
CA ALA A 106 6.08 22.56 2.79
C ALA A 106 7.29 21.62 2.69
N ARG A 107 7.25 20.49 3.41
CA ARG A 107 8.34 19.50 3.41
C ARG A 107 8.43 18.72 2.11
N ASP A 108 7.30 18.13 1.68
CA ASP A 108 7.30 17.16 0.59
C ASP A 108 7.01 17.81 -0.76
N ARG A 109 6.61 19.08 -0.78
CA ARG A 109 6.26 19.85 -1.98
C ARG A 109 5.24 19.12 -2.83
N ARG A 110 4.26 18.51 -2.15
CA ARG A 110 3.22 17.68 -2.77
C ARG A 110 1.89 18.01 -2.13
N PRO A 111 0.79 17.99 -2.90
CA PRO A 111 -0.52 18.21 -2.31
C PRO A 111 -0.84 17.11 -1.28
N PRO A 112 -1.57 17.44 -0.21
CA PRO A 112 -1.74 16.58 0.96
C PRO A 112 -2.82 15.50 0.75
N TRP A 113 -2.77 14.80 -0.39
CA TRP A 113 -3.76 13.79 -0.78
C TRP A 113 -3.91 12.67 0.25
N CYS A 114 -2.79 12.25 0.86
CA CYS A 114 -2.78 11.21 1.89
C CYS A 114 -3.51 11.64 3.16
N LEU A 115 -3.38 12.91 3.56
CA LEU A 115 -4.03 13.44 4.76
C LEU A 115 -5.55 13.48 4.60
N ALA A 116 -6.02 13.74 3.38
CA ALA A 116 -7.44 13.64 3.05
C ALA A 116 -8.00 12.20 3.14
N GLN A 117 -7.17 11.16 3.26
CA GLN A 117 -7.64 9.77 3.41
C GLN A 117 -7.77 9.31 4.86
N ILE A 118 -7.30 10.09 5.84
CA ILE A 118 -7.24 9.65 7.25
C ILE A 118 -8.63 9.48 7.86
N CYS A 119 -9.47 10.52 7.80
CA CYS A 119 -10.86 10.44 8.25
C CYS A 119 -11.74 11.47 7.52
N ARG A 120 -13.07 11.43 7.71
CA ARG A 120 -14.01 12.38 7.08
C ARG A 120 -13.74 13.83 7.49
N SER A 121 -13.43 14.06 8.76
CA SER A 121 -13.13 15.40 9.31
C SER A 121 -11.89 16.00 8.65
N TRP A 122 -10.78 15.25 8.63
CA TRP A 122 -9.54 15.66 7.95
C TRP A 122 -9.74 15.91 6.47
N ARG A 123 -10.52 15.04 5.79
CA ARG A 123 -10.89 15.27 4.39
C ARG A 123 -11.60 16.60 4.23
N SER A 124 -12.59 16.91 5.05
CA SER A 124 -13.31 18.19 4.98
C SER A 124 -12.36 19.40 5.09
N PHE A 125 -11.46 19.39 6.08
CA PHE A 125 -10.51 20.49 6.29
C PHE A 125 -9.47 20.61 5.18
N VAL A 126 -8.80 19.49 4.86
CA VAL A 126 -7.74 19.47 3.85
C VAL A 126 -8.28 19.86 2.47
N LEU A 127 -9.48 19.37 2.12
CA LEU A 127 -10.09 19.69 0.82
C LEU A 127 -10.68 21.11 0.77
N GLY A 128 -11.15 21.65 1.89
CA GLY A 128 -11.72 23.00 1.97
C GLY A 128 -10.67 24.12 2.05
N SER A 129 -9.45 23.82 2.50
CA SER A 129 -8.38 24.80 2.64
C SER A 129 -7.62 25.01 1.33
N SER A 130 -8.04 26.01 0.53
CA SER A 130 -7.44 26.33 -0.77
C SER A 130 -5.93 26.58 -0.72
N GLY A 131 -5.42 27.14 0.38
CA GLY A 131 -4.01 27.42 0.62
C GLY A 131 -3.10 26.18 0.58
N LEU A 132 -3.64 24.99 0.83
CA LEU A 132 -2.89 23.72 0.77
C LEU A 132 -2.65 23.21 -0.67
N TRP A 133 -3.30 23.84 -1.66
CA TRP A 133 -3.31 23.40 -3.06
C TRP A 133 -2.63 24.42 -3.98
N THR A 134 -1.85 25.35 -3.42
CA THR A 134 -1.23 26.44 -4.18
C THR A 134 0.08 26.06 -4.87
N ASP A 135 0.76 25.00 -4.41
CA ASP A 135 2.01 24.53 -5.02
C ASP A 135 1.73 23.60 -6.20
N ILE A 136 1.89 24.13 -7.40
CA ILE A 136 1.57 23.47 -8.67
C ILE A 136 2.84 22.93 -9.31
N TYR A 137 2.96 21.61 -9.37
CA TYR A 137 4.04 20.95 -10.12
C TYR A 137 3.53 20.50 -11.48
N ILE A 138 4.11 21.05 -12.54
CA ILE A 138 3.78 20.64 -13.90
C ILE A 138 4.38 19.25 -14.13
N PRO A 139 3.56 18.24 -14.49
CA PRO A 139 4.07 16.92 -14.75
C PRO A 139 4.75 16.85 -16.11
N SER A 140 5.75 15.97 -16.18
CA SER A 140 6.46 15.61 -17.40
C SER A 140 5.60 14.75 -18.32
N LEU A 141 5.77 14.91 -19.62
CA LEU A 141 5.18 14.10 -20.67
C LEU A 141 5.56 12.63 -20.46
N GLY A 142 4.61 11.72 -20.63
CA GLY A 142 4.85 10.28 -20.45
C GLY A 142 4.86 9.78 -19.00
N HIS A 143 4.71 10.67 -18.00
CA HIS A 143 4.57 10.24 -16.60
C HIS A 143 3.20 9.61 -16.31
N GLY A 144 3.05 8.30 -16.58
CA GLY A 144 1.95 7.48 -16.07
C GLY A 144 0.53 7.87 -16.48
N ARG A 145 -0.44 7.03 -16.10
CA ARG A 145 -1.88 7.26 -16.41
C ARG A 145 -2.51 8.18 -15.35
N ASN A 146 -3.45 9.04 -15.77
CA ASN A 146 -4.32 9.89 -14.93
C ASN A 146 -3.68 11.11 -14.22
N LEU A 147 -2.59 11.68 -14.75
CA LEU A 147 -2.04 12.92 -14.16
C LEU A 147 -2.87 14.17 -14.47
N TYR A 148 -3.35 14.31 -15.71
CA TYR A 148 -4.11 15.50 -16.10
C TYR A 148 -5.41 15.72 -15.28
N PRO A 149 -6.27 14.70 -15.02
CA PRO A 149 -7.43 14.89 -14.17
C PRO A 149 -7.08 15.26 -12.71
N ARG A 150 -5.99 14.69 -12.18
CA ARG A 150 -5.49 15.04 -10.83
C ARG A 150 -4.98 16.47 -10.79
N PHE A 151 -4.29 16.89 -11.85
CA PHE A 151 -3.80 18.26 -12.02
C PHE A 151 -4.95 19.26 -12.09
N GLN A 152 -6.01 18.96 -12.84
CA GLN A 152 -7.22 19.78 -12.88
C GLN A 152 -7.90 19.86 -11.50
N THR A 153 -7.99 18.74 -10.78
CA THR A 153 -8.56 18.72 -9.41
C THR A 153 -7.74 19.60 -8.46
N LEU A 154 -6.42 19.56 -8.57
CA LEU A 154 -5.50 20.38 -7.78
C LEU A 154 -5.74 21.87 -8.06
N LEU A 155 -5.78 22.27 -9.34
CA LEU A 155 -6.07 23.65 -9.74
C LEU A 155 -7.44 24.10 -9.23
N ALA A 156 -8.48 23.27 -9.38
CA ALA A 156 -9.82 23.61 -8.91
C ALA A 156 -9.86 23.85 -7.39
N ARG A 157 -9.16 23.03 -6.61
CA ARG A 157 -9.09 23.17 -5.14
C ARG A 157 -8.29 24.37 -4.66
N SER A 158 -7.34 24.83 -5.46
CA SER A 158 -6.61 26.06 -5.16
C SER A 158 -7.53 27.29 -5.12
N GLY A 159 -8.77 27.20 -5.63
CA GLY A 159 -9.79 28.25 -5.48
C GLY A 159 -9.37 29.53 -6.19
N SER A 160 -9.19 30.63 -5.46
CA SER A 160 -8.64 31.91 -5.94
C SER A 160 -7.27 32.26 -5.33
N ALA A 161 -6.68 31.35 -4.54
CA ALA A 161 -5.45 31.60 -3.81
C ALA A 161 -4.22 31.85 -4.72
N PRO A 162 -3.22 32.64 -4.33
CA PRO A 162 -1.99 32.81 -5.10
C PRO A 162 -1.28 31.47 -5.37
N LEU A 163 -0.90 31.21 -6.64
CA LEU A 163 -0.27 29.95 -7.08
C LEU A 163 1.26 30.05 -7.09
N ASN A 164 1.93 28.97 -6.67
CA ASN A 164 3.36 28.78 -6.87
C ASN A 164 3.54 27.70 -7.94
N VAL A 165 3.90 28.10 -9.15
CA VAL A 165 4.04 27.19 -10.29
C VAL A 165 5.50 26.77 -10.43
N CYS A 166 5.74 25.47 -10.50
CA CYS A 166 7.07 24.90 -10.60
C CYS A 166 7.12 23.86 -11.73
N TRP A 167 8.09 24.03 -12.61
CA TRP A 167 8.56 23.01 -13.53
C TRP A 167 10.00 22.68 -13.13
N ALA A 168 10.21 21.50 -12.59
CA ALA A 168 11.53 21.02 -12.18
C ALA A 168 11.66 19.55 -12.62
N PRO A 169 12.06 19.31 -13.88
CA PRO A 169 12.20 17.97 -14.43
C PRO A 169 13.14 17.15 -13.56
N ARG A 170 12.75 15.91 -13.27
CA ARG A 170 13.60 14.94 -12.59
C ARG A 170 13.93 13.87 -13.62
N PRO A 171 15.08 13.98 -14.30
CA PRO A 171 15.42 13.04 -15.35
C PRO A 171 15.43 11.62 -14.77
N ARG A 172 14.65 10.74 -15.39
CA ARG A 172 14.81 9.30 -15.14
C ARG A 172 16.12 8.86 -15.77
N LEU A 173 16.77 7.86 -15.18
CA LEU A 173 17.86 7.14 -15.83
C LEU A 173 17.33 6.69 -17.22
N ASN A 174 17.97 7.18 -18.29
CA ASN A 174 17.75 6.86 -19.70
C ASN A 174 16.73 7.71 -20.50
N GLU A 175 16.13 8.78 -19.96
CA GLU A 175 15.32 9.72 -20.75
C GLU A 175 16.16 10.93 -21.18
N THR A 176 16.21 11.21 -22.49
CA THR A 176 17.16 12.18 -23.08
C THR A 176 16.68 13.63 -23.04
N VAL A 177 15.37 13.87 -22.85
CA VAL A 177 14.77 15.20 -22.68
C VAL A 177 13.50 15.07 -21.86
N ASP A 178 13.45 15.71 -20.69
CA ASP A 178 12.24 15.80 -19.89
C ASP A 178 11.41 16.99 -20.39
N VAL A 179 10.29 16.71 -21.05
CA VAL A 179 9.40 17.71 -21.65
C VAL A 179 8.12 17.80 -20.83
N PRO A 180 7.63 19.00 -20.52
CA PRO A 180 6.39 19.19 -19.78
C PRO A 180 5.13 18.81 -20.57
N ASP A 181 4.11 18.30 -19.88
CA ASP A 181 2.82 17.95 -20.47
C ASP A 181 2.06 19.21 -20.96
N ALA A 182 1.79 19.27 -22.27
CA ALA A 182 1.20 20.44 -22.92
C ALA A 182 -0.21 20.80 -22.40
N ASN A 183 -1.02 19.81 -21.99
CA ASN A 183 -2.36 20.06 -21.47
C ASN A 183 -2.31 20.67 -20.07
N CYS A 184 -1.40 20.17 -19.22
CA CYS A 184 -1.17 20.71 -17.89
C CYS A 184 -0.66 22.15 -17.97
N VAL A 185 0.27 22.42 -18.89
CA VAL A 185 0.81 23.76 -19.16
C VAL A 185 -0.28 24.73 -19.57
N ARG A 186 -1.10 24.36 -20.57
CA ARG A 186 -2.21 25.21 -21.02
C ARG A 186 -3.17 25.53 -19.88
N SER A 187 -3.48 24.53 -19.05
CA SER A 187 -4.39 24.67 -17.91
C SER A 187 -3.84 25.60 -16.83
N VAL A 188 -2.54 25.51 -16.51
CA VAL A 188 -1.95 26.38 -15.48
C VAL A 188 -1.75 27.80 -16.00
N VAL A 189 -1.39 27.98 -17.27
CA VAL A 189 -1.23 29.30 -17.91
C VAL A 189 -2.54 30.07 -17.95
N ALA A 190 -3.68 29.39 -18.12
CA ALA A 190 -5.01 30.03 -17.98
C ALA A 190 -5.24 30.67 -16.60
N HIS A 191 -4.50 30.25 -15.58
CA HIS A 191 -4.52 30.80 -14.22
C HIS A 191 -3.34 31.74 -13.93
N SER A 192 -2.63 32.24 -14.95
CA SER A 192 -1.50 33.17 -14.80
C SER A 192 -1.78 34.47 -14.02
N PRO A 193 -3.01 35.04 -14.00
CA PRO A 193 -3.32 36.25 -13.22
C PRO A 193 -3.02 36.16 -11.72
N ARG A 194 -3.04 34.95 -11.17
CA ARG A 194 -2.87 34.65 -9.74
C ARG A 194 -1.58 33.90 -9.44
N TRP A 195 -0.66 33.81 -10.40
CA TRP A 195 0.66 33.25 -10.12
C TRP A 195 1.42 34.22 -9.22
N ARG A 196 1.87 33.75 -8.07
CA ARG A 196 2.71 34.47 -7.11
C ARG A 196 4.19 34.14 -7.30
N SER A 197 4.50 32.87 -7.53
CA SER A 197 5.86 32.40 -7.76
C SER A 197 5.89 31.52 -9.00
N LEU A 198 6.93 31.67 -9.81
CA LEU A 198 7.21 30.82 -10.96
C LEU A 198 8.66 30.35 -10.89
N ARG A 199 8.87 29.04 -10.92
CA ARG A 199 10.19 28.42 -11.04
C ARG A 199 10.22 27.49 -12.25
N LEU A 200 11.19 27.69 -13.13
CA LEU A 200 11.38 26.91 -14.34
C LEU A 200 12.83 26.41 -14.39
N ASP A 201 13.03 25.13 -14.12
CA ASP A 201 14.30 24.46 -14.38
C ASP A 201 14.21 23.78 -15.76
N PHE A 202 15.19 23.98 -16.64
CA PHE A 202 15.23 23.27 -17.92
C PHE A 202 16.67 22.93 -18.32
N THR A 203 16.80 21.85 -19.09
CA THR A 203 18.03 21.49 -19.80
C THR A 203 17.89 22.00 -21.22
N ALA A 204 18.69 22.99 -21.61
CA ALA A 204 18.80 23.63 -22.93
C ALA A 204 17.63 23.37 -23.92
N GLY A 205 16.71 24.33 -24.04
CA GLY A 205 15.61 24.30 -25.02
C GLY A 205 14.62 25.46 -24.87
N ILE A 206 14.35 26.18 -25.97
CA ILE A 206 13.52 27.41 -26.03
C ILE A 206 12.02 27.13 -25.72
N GLY A 207 11.59 25.87 -25.71
CA GLY A 207 10.18 25.48 -25.60
C GLY A 207 9.49 25.95 -24.30
N VAL A 208 10.19 25.98 -23.18
CA VAL A 208 9.64 26.38 -21.87
C VAL A 208 9.45 27.90 -21.78
N LEU A 209 10.30 28.69 -22.45
CA LEU A 209 10.17 30.15 -22.51
C LEU A 209 8.94 30.61 -23.31
N ARG A 210 8.40 29.77 -24.21
CA ARG A 210 7.13 30.07 -24.92
C ARG A 210 5.94 30.15 -23.97
N TRP A 211 6.02 29.56 -22.78
CA TRP A 211 4.97 29.68 -21.77
C TRP A 211 4.96 31.07 -21.16
N LEU A 212 6.15 31.61 -20.89
CA LEU A 212 6.32 32.96 -20.39
C LEU A 212 5.75 33.96 -21.39
N SER A 213 5.99 33.79 -22.69
CA SER A 213 5.41 34.67 -23.70
C SER A 213 3.88 34.58 -23.77
N THR A 214 3.31 33.42 -23.45
CA THR A 214 1.85 33.22 -23.43
C THR A 214 1.22 33.76 -22.13
N ALA A 215 1.94 33.65 -21.01
CA ALA A 215 1.47 34.08 -19.69
C ALA A 215 1.75 35.57 -19.41
N SER A 216 2.77 36.16 -20.06
CA SER A 216 3.34 37.48 -19.75
C SER A 216 2.34 38.63 -19.80
N GLY A 217 1.28 38.51 -20.61
CA GLY A 217 0.23 39.53 -20.69
C GLY A 217 -0.62 39.68 -19.42
N ASN A 218 -0.52 38.77 -18.45
CA ASN A 218 -1.40 38.72 -17.29
C ASN A 218 -0.69 38.41 -15.96
N LEU A 219 0.61 38.61 -15.82
CA LEU A 219 1.38 38.28 -14.60
C LEU A 219 1.26 39.33 -13.48
N ARG A 220 0.03 39.72 -13.11
CA ARG A 220 -0.20 40.84 -12.17
C ARG A 220 0.13 40.52 -10.71
N ALA A 221 0.03 39.25 -10.31
CA ALA A 221 0.31 38.81 -8.95
C ALA A 221 1.73 38.24 -8.77
N LEU A 222 2.54 38.22 -9.84
CA LEU A 222 3.83 37.54 -9.83
C LEU A 222 4.86 38.34 -9.04
N GLN A 223 5.41 37.72 -8.02
CA GLN A 223 6.40 38.31 -7.11
C GLN A 223 7.79 37.71 -7.35
N ILE A 224 7.84 36.42 -7.68
CA ILE A 224 9.10 35.68 -7.84
C ILE A 224 9.07 34.95 -9.19
N CYS A 225 10.10 35.15 -10.00
CA CYS A 225 10.33 34.42 -11.24
C CYS A 225 11.78 33.93 -11.26
N GLU A 226 11.97 32.61 -11.20
CA GLU A 226 13.27 31.96 -11.24
C GLU A 226 13.34 31.06 -12.46
N VAL A 227 14.36 31.28 -13.29
CA VAL A 227 14.59 30.52 -14.52
C VAL A 227 16.00 29.96 -14.42
N ILE A 228 16.11 28.64 -14.28
CA ILE A 228 17.39 27.94 -14.03
C ILE A 228 17.67 27.04 -15.22
N GLU A 229 18.72 27.37 -15.97
CA GLU A 229 19.28 26.48 -16.97
C GLU A 229 20.21 25.49 -16.29
N LYS A 230 19.91 24.19 -16.38
CA LYS A 230 20.78 23.13 -15.88
C LYS A 230 21.70 22.69 -17.01
N GLU A 231 23.00 22.93 -16.83
CA GLU A 231 24.04 22.36 -17.68
C GLU A 231 23.96 20.82 -17.58
N ARG A 232 24.08 20.11 -18.71
CA ARG A 232 24.17 18.64 -18.67
C ARG A 232 25.45 18.29 -17.93
N ASP A 233 25.34 17.88 -16.67
CA ASP A 233 26.42 17.11 -16.05
C ASP A 233 26.66 15.90 -16.97
N GLY A 234 27.80 15.92 -17.66
CA GLY A 234 28.25 14.82 -18.49
C GLY A 234 28.29 13.53 -17.67
N PRO A 235 28.27 12.36 -18.32
CA PRO A 235 28.36 11.10 -17.59
C PRO A 235 29.61 11.17 -16.69
N ARG A 236 29.42 11.03 -15.38
CA ARG A 236 30.53 10.71 -14.48
C ARG A 236 31.04 9.36 -14.94
N LEU A 237 32.11 9.39 -15.74
CA LEU A 237 32.86 8.21 -16.13
C LEU A 237 33.31 7.48 -14.86
N PRO A 238 33.36 6.14 -14.89
CA PRO A 238 33.45 5.27 -13.71
C PRO A 238 34.69 5.52 -12.86
#